data_AF-A0A9N9CFA9-F1
#
_entry.id   AF-A0A9N9CFA9-F1
#
_cell.length_a   1.000
_cell.length_b   1.000
_cell.length_c   1.000
_cell.angle_alpha   90.00
_cell.angle_beta   90.00
_cell.angle_gamma   90.00
#
_symmetry.space_group_name_H-M   'P 1'
#
loop_
_entity.id
_entity.type
_entity.pdbx_description
1 polymer ?
#
loop_
_entity_poly.entity_id
_entity_poly.type
_entity_poly.pdbx_seq_one_letter_code
_entity_poly.pdbx_strand_id
1 'polypeptide(L)'
;MNAFLIFSRLYRQENPGNRFTPEEIGLKWRSMGARDRERYFEDSNRMKNQFILENPDFKEKRNYSVRRKNRKFMNNSPEKMREELIFKEYTNKPPEKMQEK
;
A
#
# COMPACT_ATOMS: atom_id res chain seq x y z
N MET A 1 10.95 2.11 -12.59
CA MET A 1 10.70 1.55 -11.24
C MET A 1 10.32 2.69 -10.30
N ASN A 2 9.34 2.53 -9.40
CA ASN A 2 8.88 3.60 -8.49
C ASN A 2 9.90 3.83 -7.33
N ALA A 3 10.03 5.07 -6.86
CA ALA A 3 10.88 5.49 -5.74
C ALA A 3 10.75 4.59 -4.50
N PHE A 4 9.51 4.26 -4.08
CA PHE A 4 9.29 3.35 -2.96
C PHE A 4 9.89 1.95 -3.18
N LEU A 5 9.83 1.45 -4.41
CA LEU A 5 10.38 0.13 -4.74
C LEU A 5 11.91 0.14 -4.74
N ILE A 6 12.52 1.25 -5.16
CA ILE A 6 13.98 1.46 -5.08
C ILE A 6 14.40 1.48 -3.61
N PHE A 7 13.74 2.28 -2.78
CA PHE A 7 13.99 2.31 -1.34
C PHE A 7 13.80 0.94 -0.69
N SER A 8 12.67 0.28 -0.92
CA SER A 8 12.35 -1.03 -0.33
C SER A 8 13.42 -2.08 -0.66
N ARG A 9 13.92 -2.06 -1.91
CA ARG A 9 15.02 -2.93 -2.32
C ARG A 9 16.30 -2.63 -1.53
N LEU A 10 16.74 -1.37 -1.50
CA LEU A 10 17.97 -0.97 -0.83
C LEU A 10 17.91 -1.22 0.69
N TYR A 11 16.78 -0.88 1.30
CA TYR A 11 16.55 -1.09 2.73
C TYR A 11 16.69 -2.57 3.14
N ARG A 12 16.20 -3.50 2.30
CA ARG A 12 16.37 -4.94 2.52
C ARG A 12 17.80 -5.41 2.29
N GLN A 13 18.52 -4.80 1.35
CA GLN A 13 19.93 -5.12 1.09
C GLN A 13 20.85 -4.65 2.22
N GLU A 14 20.57 -3.49 2.80
CA GLU A 14 21.31 -2.93 3.94
C GLU A 14 21.09 -3.70 5.24
N ASN A 15 20.00 -4.46 5.32
CA ASN A 15 19.61 -5.23 6.50
C ASN A 15 19.45 -6.72 6.15
N PRO A 16 20.52 -7.39 5.71
CA PRO A 16 20.46 -8.79 5.32
C PRO A 16 20.12 -9.63 6.56
N GLY A 17 19.13 -10.52 6.43
CA GLY A 17 18.68 -11.42 7.50
C GLY A 17 17.38 -11.00 8.17
N ASN A 18 16.98 -9.72 8.07
CA ASN A 18 15.69 -9.28 8.57
C ASN A 18 14.60 -9.45 7.51
N ARG A 19 13.57 -10.24 7.83
CA ARG A 19 12.37 -10.38 6.98
C ARG A 19 11.39 -9.24 7.27
N PHE A 20 11.66 -8.05 6.74
CA PHE A 20 10.71 -6.94 6.87
C PHE A 20 9.42 -7.22 6.13
N THR A 21 8.29 -6.98 6.79
CA THR A 21 6.98 -6.99 6.14
C THR A 21 6.82 -5.74 5.24
N PRO A 22 5.95 -5.79 4.22
CA PRO A 22 5.67 -4.60 3.40
C PRO A 22 5.16 -3.40 4.23
N GLU A 23 4.47 -3.67 5.33
CA GLU A 23 3.91 -2.66 6.23
C GLU A 23 5.01 -1.91 7.00
N GLU A 24 5.99 -2.64 7.54
CA GLU A 24 7.15 -2.06 8.23
C GLU A 24 7.97 -1.15 7.32
N ILE A 25 8.23 -1.59 6.09
CA ILE A 25 8.92 -0.77 5.08
C ILE A 25 8.08 0.45 4.72
N GLY A 26 6.75 0.28 4.61
CA GLY A 26 5.83 1.39 4.37
C GLY A 26 5.85 2.43 5.50
N LEU A 27 5.93 1.99 6.75
CA LEU A 27 6.06 2.86 7.92
C LEU A 27 7.39 3.60 7.89
N LYS A 28 8.50 2.90 7.62
CA LYS A 28 9.82 3.53 7.47
C LYS A 28 9.84 4.56 6.35
N TRP A 29 9.25 4.25 5.20
CA TRP A 29 9.14 5.19 4.07
C TRP A 29 8.34 6.45 4.44
N ARG A 30 7.24 6.30 5.19
CA ARG A 30 6.42 7.44 5.64
C ARG A 30 7.10 8.26 6.73
N SER A 31 7.93 7.64 7.56
CA SER A 31 8.69 8.35 8.60
C SER A 31 9.91 9.10 8.06
N MET A 32 10.36 8.80 6.84
CA MET A 32 11.42 9.57 6.17
C MET A 32 10.92 10.97 5.76
N GLY A 33 11.78 11.96 5.99
CA GLY A 33 11.58 13.32 5.55
C GLY A 33 11.47 13.43 4.03
N ALA A 34 10.93 14.55 3.54
CA ALA A 34 10.80 14.80 2.10
C ALA A 34 12.18 14.80 1.40
N ARG A 35 13.19 15.42 2.03
CA ARG A 35 14.58 15.47 1.54
C ARG A 35 15.20 14.08 1.40
N ASP A 36 15.01 13.20 2.38
CA ASP A 36 15.53 11.83 2.30
C ASP A 36 14.85 10.99 1.21
N ARG A 37 13.60 11.32 0.88
CA ARG A 37 12.87 10.66 -0.19
C ARG A 37 13.25 11.17 -1.57
N GLU A 38 13.74 12.40 -1.67
CA GLU A 38 14.09 13.08 -2.92
C GLU A 38 15.06 12.26 -3.76
N ARG A 39 16.14 11.75 -3.17
CA ARG A 39 17.11 10.88 -3.87
C ARG A 39 16.46 9.68 -4.56
N TYR A 40 15.47 9.06 -3.92
CA TYR A 40 14.78 7.90 -4.50
C TYR A 40 13.82 8.30 -5.62
N PHE A 41 13.26 9.51 -5.56
CA PHE A 41 12.47 10.08 -6.65
C PHE A 41 13.35 10.45 -7.85
N GLU A 42 14.53 11.04 -7.63
CA GLU A 42 15.50 11.33 -8.67
C GLU A 42 15.95 10.05 -9.38
N ASP A 43 16.32 9.02 -8.63
CA ASP A 43 16.67 7.71 -9.18
C ASP A 43 15.52 7.10 -9.99
N SER A 44 14.30 7.17 -9.46
CA SER A 44 13.10 6.69 -10.14
C SER A 44 12.88 7.40 -11.48
N ASN A 45 13.04 8.72 -11.51
CA ASN A 45 12.92 9.53 -12.71
C ASN A 45 14.05 9.23 -13.70
N ARG A 46 15.30 9.09 -13.23
CA ARG A 46 16.44 8.70 -14.07
C ARG A 46 16.19 7.38 -14.77
N MET A 47 15.78 6.35 -14.03
CA MET A 47 15.47 5.03 -14.59
C MET A 47 14.30 5.08 -15.57
N LYS A 48 13.27 5.90 -15.29
CA LYS A 48 12.13 6.08 -16.19
C LYS A 48 12.57 6.74 -17.50
N ASN A 49 13.37 7.80 -17.43
CA ASN A 49 13.85 8.52 -18.60
C ASN A 49 14.78 7.64 -19.44
N GLN A 50 15.70 6.91 -18.80
CA GLN A 50 16.56 5.95 -19.47
C GLN A 50 15.74 4.89 -20.21
N PHE A 51 14.73 4.31 -19.56
CA PHE A 51 13.87 3.31 -20.18
C PHE A 51 13.11 3.86 -21.41
N ILE A 52 12.62 5.10 -21.33
CA ILE A 52 11.93 5.76 -22.46
C ILE A 52 12.88 5.99 -23.64
N LEU A 53 14.12 6.42 -23.37
CA LEU A 53 15.13 6.62 -24.40
C LEU A 53 15.53 5.31 -25.08
N GLU A 54 15.69 4.25 -24.30
CA GLU A 54 16.06 2.92 -24.80
C GLU A 54 14.90 2.19 -25.50
N ASN A 55 13.65 2.55 -25.19
CA ASN A 55 12.46 1.86 -25.68
C ASN A 55 11.38 2.86 -26.15
N PRO A 56 11.65 3.65 -27.21
CA PRO A 56 10.72 4.70 -27.67
C PRO A 56 9.36 4.15 -28.11
N ASP A 57 9.31 2.92 -28.63
CA ASP A 57 8.07 2.28 -29.09
C ASP A 57 7.30 1.55 -27.98
N PHE A 58 7.83 1.52 -26.76
CA PHE A 58 7.21 0.79 -25.67
C PHE A 58 5.89 1.43 -25.23
N LYS A 59 4.79 0.70 -25.41
CA LYS A 59 3.46 1.06 -24.90
C LYS A 59 3.12 0.19 -23.71
N GLU A 60 2.93 0.81 -22.55
CA GLU A 60 2.52 0.12 -21.32
C GLU A 60 1.14 -0.53 -21.51
N LYS A 61 1.10 -1.86 -21.59
CA LYS A 61 -0.16 -2.62 -21.65
C LYS A 61 -0.81 -2.62 -20.27
N ARG A 62 -1.84 -1.79 -20.07
CA ARG A 62 -2.65 -1.84 -18.84
C ARG A 62 -3.53 -3.10 -18.85
N ASN A 63 -3.10 -4.15 -18.15
CA ASN A 63 -3.91 -5.36 -17.93
C ASN A 63 -5.03 -5.09 -16.90
N TYR A 64 -6.10 -4.42 -17.34
CA TYR A 64 -7.24 -4.07 -16.47
C TYR A 64 -8.06 -5.27 -15.98
N SER A 65 -8.01 -6.41 -16.67
CA SER A 65 -8.89 -7.56 -16.41
C SER A 65 -8.56 -8.30 -15.11
N VAL A 66 -7.28 -8.38 -14.72
CA VAL A 66 -6.83 -9.14 -13.54
C VAL A 66 -7.17 -8.41 -12.23
N ARG A 67 -7.12 -7.07 -12.25
CA ARG A 67 -7.23 -6.22 -11.04
C ARG A 67 -8.66 -6.09 -10.49
N ARG A 68 -9.70 -6.40 -11.28
CA ARG A 68 -11.11 -6.34 -10.82
C ARG A 68 -11.54 -7.61 -10.08
N LYS A 69 -11.02 -8.79 -10.44
CA LYS A 69 -11.41 -10.06 -9.82
C LYS A 69 -10.96 -10.11 -8.35
N ASN A 70 -9.72 -9.73 -8.06
CA ASN A 70 -9.18 -9.76 -6.69
C ASN A 70 -9.84 -8.76 -5.73
N ARG A 71 -10.31 -7.60 -6.22
CA ARG A 71 -10.97 -6.59 -5.37
C ARG A 71 -12.33 -7.06 -4.85
N LYS A 72 -13.10 -7.81 -5.64
CA LYS A 72 -14.39 -8.37 -5.21
C LYS A 72 -14.21 -9.46 -4.16
N PHE A 73 -13.20 -10.31 -4.31
CA PHE A 73 -12.87 -11.33 -3.31
C PHE A 73 -12.41 -10.72 -1.97
N MET A 74 -11.58 -9.66 -1.99
CA MET A 74 -11.09 -9.01 -0.77
C MET A 74 -12.17 -8.22 -0.01
N ASN A 75 -13.19 -7.71 -0.71
CA ASN A 75 -14.27 -6.95 -0.10
C ASN A 75 -15.42 -7.84 0.43
N ASN A 76 -15.55 -9.06 -0.09
CA ASN A 76 -16.53 -10.06 0.38
C ASN A 76 -15.88 -11.14 1.27
N SER A 77 -14.72 -10.85 1.88
CA SER A 77 -14.11 -11.77 2.84
C SER A 77 -15.07 -11.99 4.01
N PRO A 78 -15.27 -13.24 4.49
CA PRO A 78 -16.11 -13.52 5.65
C PRO A 78 -15.75 -12.68 6.88
N GLU A 79 -14.46 -12.35 7.02
CA GLU A 79 -13.92 -11.53 8.10
C GLU A 79 -14.40 -10.07 8.02
N LYS A 80 -14.37 -9.46 6.84
CA LYS A 80 -14.91 -8.11 6.62
C LYS A 80 -16.43 -8.04 6.75
N MET A 81 -17.14 -9.09 6.33
CA MET A 81 -18.59 -9.16 6.54
C MET A 81 -18.95 -9.29 8.02
N ARG A 82 -18.15 -10.02 8.81
CA ARG A 82 -18.30 -10.10 10.27
C ARG A 82 -18.05 -8.75 10.92
N GLU A 83 -17.00 -8.03 10.53
CA GLU A 83 -16.72 -6.68 11.06
C GLU A 83 -17.85 -5.69 10.74
N GLU A 84 -18.41 -5.70 9.53
CA GLU A 84 -19.57 -4.86 9.18
C GLU A 84 -20.83 -5.24 9.97
N LEU A 85 -21.07 -6.53 10.21
CA LEU A 85 -22.20 -7.00 11.03
C LEU A 85 -22.05 -6.54 12.48
N ILE A 86 -20.87 -6.72 13.06
CA ILE A 86 -20.56 -6.27 14.42
C ILE A 86 -20.76 -4.75 14.53
N PHE A 87 -20.22 -3.98 13.58
CA PHE A 87 -20.38 -2.52 13.58
C PHE A 87 -21.85 -2.07 13.50
N LYS A 88 -22.66 -2.71 12.65
CA LYS A 88 -24.12 -2.44 12.58
C LYS A 88 -24.84 -2.80 13.87
N GLU A 89 -24.40 -3.84 14.57
CA GLU A 89 -24.98 -4.25 15.85
C GLU A 89 -24.71 -3.20 16.95
N TYR A 90 -23.51 -2.60 16.96
CA TYR A 90 -23.14 -1.52 17.89
C TYR A 90 -23.87 -0.20 17.60
N THR A 91 -24.12 0.14 16.34
CA THR A 91 -24.79 1.41 15.99
C THR A 91 -26.30 1.40 16.19
N ASN A 92 -26.92 0.22 16.34
CA ASN A 92 -28.37 0.07 16.54
C ASN A 92 -28.78 -0.18 18.00
N LYS A 93 -27.85 -0.19 18.95
CA LYS A 93 -28.21 -0.23 20.38
C LYS A 93 -28.80 1.12 20.78
N PRO A 94 -30.07 1.19 21.23
CA PRO A 94 -30.60 2.41 21.81
C PRO A 94 -29.79 2.75 23.07
N PRO A 95 -29.53 4.04 23.36
CA PRO A 95 -28.78 4.43 24.55
C PRO A 95 -29.50 3.90 25.80
N GLU A 96 -28.79 3.13 26.61
CA GLU A 96 -29.26 2.68 27.92
C GLU A 96 -29.64 3.92 28.72
N LYS A 97 -30.94 4.09 28.98
CA LYS A 97 -31.42 5.11 29.91
C LYS A 97 -30.83 4.76 31.27
N MET A 98 -29.86 5.54 31.72
CA MET A 98 -29.41 5.56 33.11
C MET A 98 -30.65 5.79 33.98
N GLN A 99 -31.09 4.75 34.68
CA GLN A 99 -32.08 4.92 35.73
C GLN A 99 -31.33 5.46 36.95
N GLU A 100 -31.41 6.78 37.14
CA GLU A 100 -31.17 7.38 38.45
C GLU A 100 -32.27 6.91 39.40
N LYS A 101 -31.88 6.23 40.47
CA LYS A 101 -32.60 6.21 41.76
C LYS A 101 -31.59 6.07 42.88
#